data_AF-A0A645FV96-F1
#
_entry.id   AF-A0A645FV96-F1
#
_cell.length_a   1.000
_cell.length_b   1.000
_cell.length_c   1.000
_cell.angle_alpha   90.00
_cell.angle_beta   90.00
_cell.angle_gamma   90.00
#
_symmetry.space_group_name_H-M   'P 1'
#
loop_
_entity.id
_entity.type
_entity.pdbx_description
1 polymer ?
#
loop_
_entity_poly.entity_id
_entity_poly.type
_entity_poly.pdbx_seq_one_letter_code
_entity_poly.pdbx_strand_id
1 'polypeptide(L)'
;MPEKREGKIYNTCFIFGKEGELLAKYSKTHLFDIDIKGKVSFKESDSIAKGEKIVTFDTEFGRFGIGICYDIRFPELSKLMVDEGAEMIFMPGAFNTTTGPAHWDLTLRARAVDNQVYFAVISLARDMNFSYHAYGHSGVSDPWGTIIGQCDENEGVVVCDIDGEKQNQIRQQLPLLQHRRKDLYTLEQRS
;
A
#
# COMPACT_ATOMS: atom_id res chain seq x y z
N MET A 1 10.57 3.70 7.48
CA MET A 1 11.68 4.18 8.33
C MET A 1 12.88 4.51 7.46
N PRO A 2 13.68 5.54 7.78
CA PRO A 2 14.91 5.83 7.05
C PRO A 2 15.96 4.74 7.27
N GLU A 3 16.50 4.18 6.19
CA GLU A 3 17.59 3.19 6.20
C GLU A 3 18.77 3.70 5.38
N LYS A 4 19.98 3.73 5.96
CA LYS A 4 21.20 4.13 5.24
C LYS A 4 21.86 2.90 4.60
N ARG A 5 22.05 2.91 3.27
CA ARG A 5 22.80 1.89 2.52
C ARG A 5 23.70 2.57 1.50
N GLU A 6 24.99 2.25 1.49
CA GLU A 6 25.97 2.76 0.51
C GLU A 6 25.94 4.29 0.35
N GLY A 7 25.81 5.02 1.46
CA GLY A 7 25.76 6.48 1.46
C GLY A 7 24.42 7.11 1.06
N LYS A 8 23.42 6.31 0.64
CA LYS A 8 22.06 6.75 0.34
C LYS A 8 21.10 6.43 1.49
N ILE A 9 20.03 7.21 1.62
CA ILE A 9 18.94 6.99 2.59
C ILE A 9 17.72 6.47 1.83
N TYR A 10 17.06 5.43 2.33
CA TYR A 10 15.85 4.86 1.74
C TYR A 10 14.69 4.97 2.72
N ASN A 11 13.47 5.18 2.22
CA ASN A 11 12.26 4.98 3.02
C ASN A 11 11.89 3.50 2.98
N THR A 12 12.22 2.77 4.03
CA THR A 12 12.13 1.32 4.10
C THR A 12 11.09 0.84 5.11
N CYS A 13 10.24 -0.09 4.70
CA CYS A 13 9.41 -0.92 5.57
C CYS A 13 10.11 -2.26 5.82
N PHE A 14 10.18 -2.67 7.08
CA PHE A 14 10.75 -3.94 7.51
C PHE A 14 9.62 -4.84 8.00
N ILE A 15 9.66 -6.10 7.56
CA ILE A 15 8.65 -7.09 7.88
C ILE A 15 9.32 -8.17 8.70
N PHE A 16 8.86 -8.34 9.94
CA PHE A 16 9.38 -9.33 10.87
C PHE A 16 8.34 -10.43 11.10
N GLY A 17 8.82 -11.66 11.19
CA GLY A 17 8.00 -12.82 11.53
C GLY A 17 7.81 -12.96 13.03
N LYS A 18 7.08 -14.00 13.43
CA LYS A 18 6.67 -14.23 14.82
C LYS A 18 7.85 -14.52 15.76
N GLU A 19 8.96 -15.03 15.23
CA GLU A 19 10.18 -15.31 15.99
C GLU A 19 11.19 -14.14 15.91
N GLY A 20 10.80 -13.01 15.32
CA GLY A 20 11.63 -11.82 15.16
C GLY A 20 12.59 -11.88 13.97
N GLU A 21 12.48 -12.89 13.12
CA GLU A 21 13.24 -13.01 11.87
C GLU A 21 12.79 -11.96 10.84
N LEU A 22 13.73 -11.40 10.08
CA LEU A 22 13.40 -10.47 9.00
C LEU A 22 12.91 -11.26 7.78
N LEU A 23 11.59 -11.27 7.56
CA LEU A 23 10.97 -11.94 6.41
C LEU A 23 11.20 -11.19 5.10
N ALA A 24 11.05 -9.86 5.15
CA ALA A 24 11.18 -9.03 3.97
C ALA A 24 11.53 -7.59 4.32
N LYS A 25 12.02 -6.88 3.31
CA LYS A 25 12.37 -5.46 3.39
C LYS A 25 12.00 -4.77 2.08
N TYR A 26 11.16 -3.76 2.17
CA TYR A 26 10.69 -2.98 1.02
C TYR A 26 11.15 -1.54 1.13
N SER A 27 11.83 -1.03 0.11
CA SER A 27 12.15 0.39 0.01
C SER A 27 11.22 1.04 -1.02
N LYS A 28 10.61 2.18 -0.65
CA LYS A 28 9.64 2.92 -1.47
C LYS A 28 10.15 3.11 -2.90
N THR A 29 9.39 2.63 -3.88
CA THR A 29 9.81 2.67 -5.30
C THR A 29 9.36 3.97 -5.96
N HIS A 30 8.23 4.54 -5.55
CA HIS A 30 7.72 5.82 -6.06
C HIS A 30 7.86 6.94 -5.02
N LEU A 31 8.84 7.81 -5.23
CA LEU A 31 9.05 8.97 -4.35
C LEU A 31 8.00 10.06 -4.57
N PHE A 32 7.63 10.72 -3.49
CA PHE A 32 6.63 11.78 -3.47
C PHE A 32 7.26 13.10 -3.92
N ASP A 33 7.36 13.28 -5.23
CA ASP A 33 7.79 14.53 -5.85
C ASP A 33 6.56 15.21 -6.47
N ILE A 34 5.96 16.15 -5.73
CA ILE A 34 4.75 16.87 -6.16
C ILE A 34 4.90 18.38 -6.02
N ASP A 35 4.24 19.10 -6.93
CA ASP A 35 4.05 20.54 -6.85
C ASP A 35 2.59 20.87 -7.21
N ILE A 36 1.75 21.00 -6.18
CA ILE A 36 0.36 21.43 -6.31
C ILE A 36 0.36 22.95 -6.09
N LYS A 37 0.33 23.68 -7.20
CA LYS A 37 0.37 25.16 -7.23
C LYS A 37 -0.54 25.78 -6.17
N GLY A 38 0.07 26.52 -5.25
CA GLY A 38 -0.63 27.25 -4.18
C GLY A 38 -1.16 26.39 -3.03
N LYS A 39 -0.82 25.09 -2.96
CA LYS A 39 -1.24 24.21 -1.86
C LYS A 39 -0.07 23.49 -1.19
N VAL A 40 0.71 22.70 -1.94
CA VAL A 40 1.80 21.90 -1.38
C VAL A 40 2.87 21.63 -2.43
N SER A 41 4.14 21.81 -2.06
CA SER A 41 5.29 21.39 -2.83
C SER A 41 6.16 20.51 -1.93
N PHE A 42 6.50 19.31 -2.40
CA PHE A 42 7.31 18.35 -1.65
C PHE A 42 8.15 17.52 -2.63
N LYS A 43 9.44 17.35 -2.35
CA LYS A 43 10.36 16.61 -3.20
C LYS A 43 11.17 15.62 -2.37
N GLU A 44 10.59 14.43 -2.17
CA GLU A 44 11.21 13.36 -1.38
C GLU A 44 12.57 12.92 -1.96
N SER A 45 12.74 13.03 -3.28
CA SER A 45 13.98 12.65 -3.98
C SER A 45 15.19 13.51 -3.67
N ASP A 46 15.04 14.66 -3.02
CA ASP A 46 16.19 15.47 -2.57
C ASP A 46 16.97 14.81 -1.43
N SER A 47 16.38 13.84 -0.72
CA SER A 47 17.01 13.18 0.44
C SER A 47 16.85 11.66 0.48
N ILE A 48 15.89 11.11 -0.26
CA ILE A 48 15.57 9.67 -0.27
C ILE A 48 15.87 9.07 -1.63
N ALA A 49 16.50 7.90 -1.66
CA ALA A 49 16.72 7.09 -2.84
C ALA A 49 15.54 6.15 -3.10
N LYS A 50 15.28 5.91 -4.40
CA LYS A 50 14.23 4.98 -4.88
C LYS A 50 14.63 3.55 -4.57
N GLY A 51 13.68 2.75 -4.08
CA GLY A 51 13.80 1.30 -4.10
C GLY A 51 13.75 0.74 -5.52
N GLU A 52 14.24 -0.48 -5.66
CA GLU A 52 14.45 -1.12 -6.98
C GLU A 52 13.69 -2.45 -7.12
N LYS A 53 12.91 -2.83 -6.10
CA LYS A 53 12.23 -4.13 -6.05
C LYS A 53 10.77 -3.98 -5.65
N ILE A 54 9.92 -4.73 -6.34
CA ILE A 54 8.60 -5.11 -5.83
C ILE A 54 8.83 -6.25 -4.83
N VAL A 55 8.11 -6.23 -3.71
CA VAL A 55 8.32 -7.18 -2.62
C VAL A 55 6.98 -7.78 -2.22
N THR A 56 6.90 -9.10 -2.35
CA THR A 56 5.93 -9.94 -1.67
C THR A 56 6.65 -10.79 -0.60
N PHE A 57 5.91 -11.28 0.37
CA PHE A 57 6.43 -12.13 1.44
C PHE A 57 5.41 -13.16 1.87
N ASP A 58 5.89 -14.34 2.26
CA ASP A 58 5.05 -15.45 2.68
C ASP A 58 4.87 -15.45 4.20
N THR A 59 3.66 -15.79 4.64
CA THR A 59 3.30 -16.01 6.04
C THR A 59 2.52 -17.31 6.17
N GLU A 60 2.21 -17.74 7.40
CA GLU A 60 1.33 -18.89 7.62
C GLU A 60 -0.12 -18.66 7.15
N PHE A 61 -0.50 -17.41 6.88
CA PHE A 61 -1.83 -17.01 6.44
C PHE A 61 -1.93 -16.76 4.92
N GLY A 62 -0.82 -16.87 4.19
CA GLY A 62 -0.75 -16.59 2.76
C GLY A 62 0.35 -15.61 2.40
N ARG A 63 0.40 -15.26 1.10
CA ARG A 63 1.37 -14.31 0.55
C ARG A 63 0.82 -12.90 0.61
N PHE A 64 1.64 -11.95 1.07
CA PHE A 64 1.26 -10.55 1.19
C PHE A 64 2.18 -9.64 0.39
N GLY A 65 1.65 -8.49 -0.03
CA GLY A 65 2.38 -7.41 -0.69
C GLY A 65 2.60 -6.22 0.24
N ILE A 66 3.65 -5.44 -0.02
CA ILE A 66 3.96 -4.22 0.73
C ILE A 66 4.33 -3.06 -0.21
N GLY A 67 3.69 -1.91 -0.01
CA GLY A 67 4.06 -0.63 -0.63
C GLY A 67 4.15 0.48 0.41
N ILE A 68 4.59 1.68 0.02
CA ILE A 68 4.66 2.84 0.91
C ILE A 68 3.98 4.05 0.28
N CYS A 69 2.92 4.54 0.93
CA CYS A 69 2.28 5.83 0.69
C CYS A 69 1.97 6.13 -0.79
N TYR A 70 2.88 6.82 -1.48
CA TYR A 70 2.70 7.28 -2.86
C TYR A 70 2.61 6.13 -3.86
N ASP A 71 3.16 4.97 -3.51
CA ASP A 71 3.06 3.71 -4.24
C ASP A 71 1.60 3.32 -4.56
N ILE A 72 0.64 3.68 -3.70
CA ILE A 72 -0.79 3.38 -3.92
C ILE A 72 -1.35 4.02 -5.20
N ARG A 73 -0.72 5.09 -5.69
CA ARG A 73 -1.16 5.80 -6.89
C ARG A 73 -0.82 5.06 -8.18
N PHE A 74 0.03 4.03 -8.12
CA PHE A 74 0.50 3.26 -9.26
C PHE A 74 -0.14 1.87 -9.24
N PRO A 75 -1.29 1.68 -9.91
CA PRO A 75 -2.05 0.43 -9.85
C PRO A 75 -1.24 -0.80 -10.30
N GLU A 76 -0.26 -0.60 -11.18
CA GLU A 76 0.64 -1.63 -11.68
C GLU A 76 1.40 -2.33 -10.57
N LEU A 77 1.81 -1.59 -9.52
CA LEU A 77 2.56 -2.15 -8.41
C LEU A 77 1.73 -3.17 -7.63
N SER A 78 0.48 -2.81 -7.28
CA SER A 78 -0.45 -3.73 -6.63
C SER A 78 -0.78 -4.92 -7.53
N LYS A 79 -0.95 -4.68 -8.84
CA LYS A 79 -1.26 -5.74 -9.78
C LYS A 79 -0.13 -6.76 -9.91
N LEU A 80 1.12 -6.31 -9.92
CA LEU A 80 2.30 -7.18 -9.97
C LEU A 80 2.43 -8.02 -8.70
N MET A 81 2.18 -7.44 -7.50
CA MET A 81 2.14 -8.22 -6.26
C MET A 81 1.06 -9.31 -6.29
N VAL A 82 -0.13 -9.01 -6.83
CA VAL A 82 -1.21 -9.99 -6.97
C VAL A 82 -0.90 -11.06 -8.01
N ASP A 83 -0.22 -10.69 -9.10
CA ASP A 83 0.26 -11.65 -10.09
C ASP A 83 1.34 -12.59 -9.52
N GLU A 84 2.08 -12.14 -8.50
CA GLU A 84 2.96 -12.99 -7.66
C GLU A 84 2.21 -13.80 -6.60
N GLY A 85 0.88 -13.66 -6.48
CA GLY A 85 0.04 -14.42 -5.56
C GLY A 85 -0.33 -13.70 -4.26
N ALA A 86 -0.09 -12.39 -4.15
CA ALA A 86 -0.52 -11.66 -2.96
C ALA A 86 -2.05 -11.71 -2.76
N GLU A 87 -2.48 -12.05 -1.55
CA GLU A 87 -3.88 -12.12 -1.15
C GLU A 87 -4.32 -10.92 -0.30
N MET A 88 -3.34 -10.23 0.28
CA MET A 88 -3.50 -8.96 0.98
C MET A 88 -2.32 -8.03 0.69
N ILE A 89 -2.57 -6.72 0.63
CA ILE A 89 -1.53 -5.70 0.45
C ILE A 89 -1.60 -4.69 1.58
N PHE A 90 -0.44 -4.40 2.17
CA PHE A 90 -0.25 -3.35 3.16
C PHE A 90 0.37 -2.11 2.52
N MET A 91 -0.13 -0.94 2.89
CA MET A 91 0.30 0.34 2.35
C MET A 91 0.45 1.37 3.49
N PRO A 92 1.46 1.24 4.36
CA PRO A 92 1.81 2.28 5.30
C PRO A 92 2.11 3.61 4.59
N GLY A 93 1.56 4.71 5.08
CA GLY A 93 1.76 6.02 4.48
C GLY A 93 1.00 7.15 5.15
N ALA A 94 1.46 8.37 4.93
CA ALA A 94 0.83 9.58 5.45
C ALA A 94 0.42 10.48 4.28
N PHE A 95 -0.84 10.47 3.89
CA PHE A 95 -1.38 11.51 3.00
C PHE A 95 -1.54 12.81 3.78
N ASN A 96 -1.45 13.94 3.11
CA ASN A 96 -1.72 15.25 3.74
C ASN A 96 -3.22 15.56 3.72
N THR A 97 -3.62 16.58 4.47
CA THR A 97 -5.03 17.03 4.56
C THR A 97 -5.60 17.61 3.26
N THR A 98 -4.79 17.81 2.21
CA THR A 98 -5.28 18.20 0.87
C THR A 98 -5.65 16.98 0.02
N THR A 99 -4.77 15.98 0.00
CA THR A 99 -4.91 14.79 -0.86
C THR A 99 -5.63 13.63 -0.17
N GLY A 100 -5.62 13.61 1.16
CA GLY A 100 -6.30 12.62 2.00
C GLY A 100 -7.81 12.56 1.72
N PRO A 101 -8.57 13.65 1.96
CA PRO A 101 -10.01 13.67 1.75
C PRO A 101 -10.44 13.32 0.32
N ALA A 102 -9.59 13.60 -0.67
CA ALA A 102 -9.90 13.37 -2.08
C ALA A 102 -9.56 11.95 -2.55
N HIS A 103 -8.48 11.35 -2.04
CA HIS A 103 -7.86 10.18 -2.67
C HIS A 103 -7.63 9.00 -1.74
N TRP A 104 -7.59 9.17 -0.41
CA TRP A 104 -7.20 8.11 0.51
C TRP A 104 -8.15 6.91 0.43
N ASP A 105 -9.42 7.10 0.77
CA ASP A 105 -10.44 6.05 0.73
C ASP A 105 -10.70 5.55 -0.69
N LEU A 106 -10.65 6.46 -1.67
CA LEU A 106 -10.81 6.12 -3.09
C LEU A 106 -9.74 5.11 -3.53
N THR A 107 -8.48 5.40 -3.25
CA THR A 107 -7.37 4.54 -3.67
C THR A 107 -7.32 3.24 -2.87
N LEU A 108 -7.61 3.27 -1.57
CA LEU A 108 -7.80 2.06 -0.75
C LEU A 108 -8.80 1.10 -1.42
N ARG A 109 -10.00 1.59 -1.71
CA ARG A 109 -11.08 0.77 -2.28
C ARG A 109 -10.78 0.33 -3.71
N ALA A 110 -10.25 1.23 -4.54
CA ALA A 110 -9.91 0.90 -5.92
C ALA A 110 -8.84 -0.20 -5.98
N ARG A 111 -7.78 -0.13 -5.16
CA ARG A 111 -6.74 -1.17 -5.14
C ARG A 111 -7.27 -2.50 -4.63
N ALA A 112 -8.19 -2.50 -3.66
CA ALA A 112 -8.83 -3.72 -3.20
C ALA A 112 -9.71 -4.38 -4.29
N VAL A 113 -10.57 -3.59 -4.96
CA VAL A 113 -11.51 -4.07 -5.99
C VAL A 113 -10.78 -4.55 -7.24
N ASP A 114 -9.89 -3.72 -7.81
CA ASP A 114 -9.23 -4.02 -9.09
C ASP A 114 -8.38 -5.30 -9.01
N ASN A 115 -7.93 -5.64 -7.81
CA ASN A 115 -7.06 -6.79 -7.55
C ASN A 115 -7.76 -7.94 -6.82
N GLN A 116 -9.00 -7.74 -6.36
CA GLN A 116 -9.76 -8.69 -5.53
C GLN A 116 -8.92 -9.23 -4.36
N VAL A 117 -8.37 -8.29 -3.57
CA VAL A 117 -7.56 -8.55 -2.37
C VAL A 117 -8.05 -7.72 -1.19
N TYR A 118 -7.74 -8.18 0.02
CA TYR A 118 -7.78 -7.29 1.17
C TYR A 118 -6.69 -6.24 1.01
N PHE A 119 -6.99 -5.00 1.37
CA PHE A 119 -6.04 -3.90 1.24
C PHE A 119 -6.07 -3.07 2.51
N ALA A 120 -4.91 -2.82 3.10
CA ALA A 120 -4.79 -2.03 4.32
C ALA A 120 -3.94 -0.79 4.06
N VAL A 121 -4.45 0.37 4.46
CA VAL A 121 -3.70 1.63 4.51
C VAL A 121 -3.44 1.99 5.96
N ILE A 122 -2.18 2.27 6.30
CA ILE A 122 -1.76 2.46 7.70
C ILE A 122 -1.13 3.84 7.82
N SER A 123 -1.82 4.77 8.47
CA SER A 123 -1.39 6.15 8.60
C SER A 123 -0.89 6.52 9.99
N LEU A 124 -0.16 7.64 10.03
CA LEU A 124 0.13 8.34 11.27
C LEU A 124 -1.14 9.04 11.75
N ALA A 125 -1.33 9.10 13.07
CA ALA A 125 -2.29 10.03 13.65
C ALA A 125 -1.91 11.47 13.28
N ARG A 126 -2.90 12.34 13.17
CA ARG A 126 -2.69 13.75 12.87
C ARG A 126 -2.09 14.44 14.10
N ASP A 127 -0.89 14.99 13.93
CA ASP A 127 -0.25 15.85 14.91
C ASP A 127 0.03 17.22 14.29
N MET A 128 -0.51 18.27 14.91
CA MET A 128 -0.36 19.66 14.47
C MET A 128 0.97 20.28 14.90
N ASN A 129 1.78 19.58 15.70
CA ASN A 129 3.14 19.99 16.05
C ASN A 129 4.16 19.60 14.98
N PHE A 130 3.81 18.70 14.05
CA PHE A 130 4.68 18.32 12.95
C PHE A 130 4.51 19.24 11.73
N SER A 131 5.58 19.40 10.96
CA SER A 131 5.55 20.18 9.72
C SER A 131 4.69 19.54 8.62
N TYR A 132 4.41 18.24 8.73
CA TYR A 132 3.55 17.50 7.82
C TYR A 132 2.35 16.94 8.56
N HIS A 133 1.17 17.53 8.32
CA HIS A 133 -0.07 17.09 8.95
C HIS A 133 -0.65 15.89 8.20
N ALA A 134 -0.54 14.70 8.81
CA ALA A 134 -1.14 13.49 8.27
C ALA A 134 -2.67 13.58 8.26
N TYR A 135 -3.28 12.96 7.25
CA TYR A 135 -4.73 12.83 7.16
C TYR A 135 -5.28 11.92 8.27
N GLY A 136 -4.56 10.84 8.59
CA GLY A 136 -5.01 9.79 9.49
C GLY A 136 -5.79 8.71 8.74
N HIS A 137 -6.88 8.22 9.34
CA HIS A 137 -7.83 7.32 8.71
C HIS A 137 -7.24 5.99 8.23
N SER A 138 -6.33 5.39 9.03
CA SER A 138 -5.91 4.00 8.82
C SER A 138 -7.14 3.11 8.61
N GLY A 139 -7.11 2.20 7.65
CA GLY A 139 -8.29 1.42 7.32
C GLY A 139 -8.00 0.19 6.47
N VAL A 140 -8.99 -0.70 6.44
CA VAL A 140 -8.94 -1.98 5.71
C VAL A 140 -10.16 -2.07 4.80
N SER A 141 -9.92 -2.40 3.53
CA SER A 141 -10.97 -2.74 2.57
C SER A 141 -10.96 -4.23 2.28
N ASP A 142 -12.14 -4.81 2.15
CA ASP A 142 -12.31 -6.16 1.63
C ASP A 142 -12.15 -6.21 0.09
N PRO A 143 -12.06 -7.42 -0.51
CA PRO A 143 -11.93 -7.59 -1.97
C PRO A 143 -13.10 -7.05 -2.81
N TRP A 144 -14.21 -6.64 -2.18
CA TRP A 144 -15.37 -6.02 -2.84
C TRP A 144 -15.33 -4.48 -2.78
N GLY A 145 -14.30 -3.91 -2.15
CA GLY A 145 -14.16 -2.45 -2.00
C GLY A 145 -14.96 -1.87 -0.83
N THR A 146 -15.42 -2.71 0.09
CA THR A 146 -16.08 -2.30 1.32
C THR A 146 -15.02 -2.03 2.38
N ILE A 147 -15.02 -0.83 2.98
CA ILE A 147 -14.17 -0.54 4.13
C ILE A 147 -14.76 -1.29 5.34
N ILE A 148 -14.04 -2.28 5.84
CA ILE A 148 -14.47 -3.15 6.94
C ILE A 148 -13.97 -2.68 8.31
N GLY A 149 -13.05 -1.71 8.32
CA GLY A 149 -12.62 -1.02 9.53
C GLY A 149 -11.82 0.22 9.17
N GLN A 150 -11.99 1.27 9.99
CA GLN A 150 -11.30 2.55 9.81
C GLN A 150 -11.11 3.25 11.16
N CYS A 151 -9.92 3.79 11.40
CA CYS A 151 -9.68 4.77 12.45
C CYS A 151 -10.16 6.16 11.98
N ASP A 152 -10.22 7.10 12.92
CA ASP A 152 -10.29 8.52 12.60
C ASP A 152 -8.87 9.11 12.42
N GLU A 153 -8.73 10.40 12.67
CA GLU A 153 -7.46 11.12 12.63
C GLU A 153 -6.60 10.99 13.89
N ASN A 154 -7.13 10.39 14.97
CA ASN A 154 -6.46 10.25 16.25
C ASN A 154 -5.63 8.96 16.33
N GLU A 155 -4.81 8.85 17.38
CA GLU A 155 -4.14 7.59 17.70
C GLU A 155 -5.20 6.53 18.05
N GLY A 156 -5.12 5.38 17.39
CA GLY A 156 -6.09 4.32 17.57
C GLY A 156 -5.69 3.05 16.83
N VAL A 157 -6.38 1.97 17.19
CA VAL A 157 -6.21 0.65 16.58
C VAL A 157 -7.56 0.20 16.04
N VAL A 158 -7.54 -0.31 14.81
CA VAL A 158 -8.67 -1.02 14.23
C VAL A 158 -8.29 -2.49 14.07
N VAL A 159 -9.21 -3.38 14.45
CA VAL A 159 -9.08 -4.82 14.30
C VAL A 159 -10.10 -5.28 13.27
N CYS A 160 -9.66 -6.08 12.30
CA CYS A 160 -10.51 -6.60 11.24
C CYS A 160 -10.22 -8.08 11.04
N ASP A 161 -11.27 -8.88 10.89
CA ASP A 161 -11.14 -10.27 10.50
C ASP A 161 -10.95 -10.39 8.98
N ILE A 162 -9.95 -11.19 8.59
CA ILE A 162 -9.62 -11.43 7.18
C ILE A 162 -10.11 -12.84 6.82
N ASP A 163 -11.04 -12.91 5.88
CA ASP A 163 -11.68 -14.17 5.44
C ASP A 163 -11.27 -14.52 4.01
N GLY A 164 -10.42 -15.55 3.88
CA GLY A 164 -9.96 -16.08 2.61
C GLY A 164 -11.03 -16.83 1.82
N GLU A 165 -12.03 -17.43 2.48
CA GLU A 165 -13.16 -18.06 1.79
C GLU A 165 -14.02 -17.01 1.11
N LYS A 166 -14.34 -15.91 1.81
CA LYS A 166 -15.04 -14.76 1.22
C LYS A 166 -14.29 -14.18 0.02
N GLN A 167 -12.96 -14.04 0.13
CA GLN A 167 -12.14 -13.58 -0.99
C GLN A 167 -12.24 -14.52 -2.21
N ASN A 168 -12.16 -15.83 -1.98
CA ASN A 168 -12.28 -16.83 -3.03
C ASN A 168 -13.68 -16.81 -3.68
N GLN A 169 -14.74 -16.67 -2.88
CA GLN A 169 -16.11 -16.52 -3.40
C GLN A 169 -16.24 -15.28 -4.30
N ILE A 170 -15.70 -14.13 -3.88
CA ILE A 170 -15.68 -12.90 -4.70
C ILE A 170 -14.97 -13.12 -6.03
N ARG A 171 -13.78 -13.76 -6.00
CA ARG A 171 -13.00 -14.10 -7.20
C ARG A 171 -13.71 -15.08 -8.11
N GLN A 172 -14.58 -15.96 -7.59
CA GLN A 172 -15.38 -16.88 -8.41
C GLN A 172 -16.60 -16.20 -9.03
N GLN A 173 -17.30 -15.36 -8.27
CA GLN A 173 -18.53 -14.68 -8.73
C GLN A 173 -18.23 -13.57 -9.74
N LEU A 174 -17.11 -12.86 -9.59
CA LEU A 174 -16.65 -11.82 -10.51
C LEU A 174 -15.17 -12.04 -10.84
N PRO A 175 -14.80 -12.95 -11.75
CA PRO A 175 -13.41 -13.39 -11.94
C PRO A 175 -12.54 -12.42 -12.75
N LEU A 176 -12.37 -11.19 -12.24
CA LEU A 176 -11.61 -10.10 -12.89
C LEU A 176 -10.18 -10.51 -13.24
N LEU A 177 -9.51 -11.19 -12.31
CA LEU A 177 -8.13 -11.62 -12.48
C LEU A 177 -7.95 -12.63 -13.63
N GLN A 178 -8.93 -13.49 -13.86
CA GLN A 178 -8.92 -14.50 -14.92
C GLN A 178 -9.29 -13.91 -16.28
N HIS A 179 -10.15 -12.88 -16.29
CA HIS A 179 -10.66 -12.25 -17.52
C HIS A 179 -9.68 -11.27 -18.18
N ARG A 180 -8.47 -11.11 -17.65
CA ARG A 180 -7.44 -10.23 -18.23
C ARG A 180 -7.03 -10.70 -19.63
N ARG A 181 -7.08 -9.78 -20.60
CA ARG A 181 -6.69 -10.01 -22.00
C ARG A 181 -5.18 -9.96 -22.17
N LYS A 182 -4.48 -10.99 -21.67
CA LYS A 182 -3.01 -11.14 -21.78
C LYS A 182 -2.51 -11.26 -23.22
N ASP A 183 -3.42 -11.50 -24.16
CA ASP A 183 -3.17 -11.45 -25.61
C ASP A 183 -3.10 -10.01 -26.16
N LEU A 184 -3.69 -9.04 -25.47
CA LEU A 184 -3.69 -7.63 -25.86
C LEU A 184 -2.67 -6.79 -25.09
N TYR A 185 -2.40 -7.15 -23.83
CA TYR A 185 -1.44 -6.43 -22.99
C TYR A 185 -0.73 -7.37 -22.03
N THR A 186 0.49 -7.01 -21.68
CA THR A 186 1.24 -7.66 -20.62
C THR A 186 1.71 -6.62 -19.62
N LEU A 187 1.66 -6.98 -18.34
CA LEU A 187 2.27 -6.22 -17.26
C LEU A 187 3.38 -7.09 -16.68
N GLU A 188 4.62 -6.62 -16.79
CA GLU A 188 5.82 -7.37 -16.41
C GLU A 188 6.73 -6.51 -15.53
N GLN A 189 7.25 -7.11 -14.47
CA GLN A 189 8.38 -6.56 -13.74
C GLN A 189 9.66 -6.78 -14.55
N ARG A 190 10.41 -5.70 -14.78
CA ARG A 190 11.71 -5.78 -15.47
C ARG A 190 12.78 -6.30 -14.51
N SER A 191 13.57 -7.25 -14.98
CA SER A 191 14.79 -7.76 -14.32
C SER A 191 15.96 -6.80 -14.44
#